data_AF-A0A804P889-F1
#
_entry.id   AF-A0A804P889-F1
#
_cell.length_a   1.000
_cell.length_b   1.000
_cell.length_c   1.000
_cell.angle_alpha   90.00
_cell.angle_beta   90.00
_cell.angle_gamma   90.00
#
_symmetry.space_group_name_H-M   'P 1'
#
loop_
_entity.id
_entity.type
_entity.pdbx_description
1 polymer ?
#
loop_
_entity_poly.entity_id
_entity_poly.type
_entity_poly.pdbx_seq_one_letter_code
_entity_poly.pdbx_strand_id
1 'polypeptide(L)'
;MVDVIVTSAGGIEEDLIKCLAPTYRGDFSLPGALLRSKGLNRIGNLLVPNDNYCKFENWIMPLFDQMLQEQSTENVWTPSKVIARLGKEINDESSYLYWAYKNNIPVYCPALTDGSLGDMLFCHAVRNPGLIIDIVQDIRLMNGEAIHATPRKTGIIVLGGGLPKHHICNANMFRNGADYAVYINTAQEFDGSDSGAHPDEAVSWGKIKGSAKPVKVHCDASIAFPLLVAATFARKVHNSK
;
A
#
# COMPACT_ATOMS: atom_id res chain seq x y z
N MET A 1 1.90 6.24 -14.64
CA MET A 1 2.50 4.99 -15.16
C MET A 1 1.79 3.75 -14.64
N VAL A 2 1.29 3.84 -13.41
CA VAL A 2 0.26 2.96 -12.87
C VAL A 2 -1.01 3.77 -12.69
N ASP A 3 -2.15 3.10 -12.62
CA ASP A 3 -3.47 3.74 -12.48
C ASP A 3 -4.07 3.53 -11.09
N VAL A 4 -3.66 2.49 -10.36
CA VAL A 4 -4.17 2.12 -9.04
C VAL A 4 -3.05 1.54 -8.18
N ILE A 5 -3.04 1.83 -6.88
CA ILE A 5 -2.12 1.25 -5.89
C ILE A 5 -2.93 0.53 -4.82
N VAL A 6 -2.44 -0.62 -4.36
CA VAL A 6 -2.95 -1.30 -3.16
C VAL A 6 -1.77 -1.61 -2.25
N THR A 7 -1.88 -1.26 -0.97
CA THR A 7 -0.82 -1.51 0.02
C THR A 7 -1.43 -1.74 1.41
N SER A 8 -0.61 -2.09 2.40
CA SER A 8 -0.99 -2.12 3.82
C SER A 8 -0.75 -0.78 4.51
N ALA A 9 -1.24 -0.62 5.75
CA ALA A 9 -1.05 0.59 6.54
C ALA A 9 0.43 0.97 6.70
N GLY A 10 1.30 -0.01 6.97
CA GLY A 10 2.75 0.17 7.02
C GLY A 10 3.34 0.82 5.75
N GLY A 11 2.82 0.46 4.56
CA GLY A 11 3.28 1.08 3.31
C GLY A 11 2.84 2.53 3.13
N ILE A 12 1.80 2.96 3.83
CA ILE A 12 1.30 4.34 3.84
C ILE A 12 2.06 5.16 4.88
N GLU A 13 2.07 4.71 6.14
CA GLU A 13 2.64 5.48 7.24
C GLU A 13 4.16 5.63 7.12
N GLU A 14 4.90 4.60 6.67
CA GLU A 14 6.35 4.70 6.52
C GLU A 14 6.78 5.65 5.38
N ASP A 15 5.93 5.89 4.38
CA ASP A 15 6.18 6.92 3.35
C ASP A 15 6.03 8.33 3.93
N LEU A 16 4.94 8.57 4.67
CA LEU A 16 4.69 9.84 5.35
C LEU A 16 5.76 10.13 6.41
N ILE A 17 6.09 9.14 7.24
CA ILE A 17 7.07 9.25 8.31
C ILE A 17 8.45 9.60 7.77
N LYS A 18 8.84 9.07 6.60
CA LYS A 18 10.14 9.38 5.98
C LYS A 18 10.29 10.85 5.56
N CYS A 19 9.19 11.55 5.31
CA CYS A 19 9.20 12.99 5.08
C CYS A 19 9.47 13.78 6.38
N LEU A 20 9.16 13.20 7.54
CA LEU A 20 9.33 13.83 8.86
C LEU A 20 10.68 13.49 9.50
N ALA A 21 11.16 12.26 9.32
CA ALA A 21 12.41 11.77 9.88
C ALA A 21 12.94 10.53 9.14
N PRO A 22 14.26 10.35 9.02
CA PRO A 22 14.84 9.27 8.24
C PRO A 22 14.72 7.89 8.93
N THR A 23 14.76 6.85 8.10
CA THR A 23 15.01 5.45 8.47
C THR A 23 16.50 5.14 8.26
N TYR A 24 17.09 4.31 9.14
CA TYR A 24 18.51 3.98 9.08
C TYR A 24 18.75 2.52 8.73
N ARG A 25 19.91 2.24 8.13
CA ARG A 25 20.41 0.88 7.96
C ARG A 25 20.89 0.33 9.31
N GLY A 26 20.51 -0.91 9.60
CA GLY A 26 20.96 -1.69 10.74
C GLY A 26 21.35 -3.11 10.32
N ASP A 27 21.09 -4.08 11.19
CA ASP A 27 21.38 -5.49 10.98
C ASP A 27 20.24 -6.37 11.53
N PHE A 28 20.00 -7.51 10.88
CA PHE A 28 18.97 -8.48 11.28
C PHE A 28 19.22 -9.04 12.69
N SER A 29 20.49 -9.17 13.10
CA SER A 29 20.88 -9.82 14.36
C SER A 29 20.90 -8.88 15.56
N LEU A 30 20.51 -7.60 15.41
CA LEU A 30 20.50 -6.65 16.52
C LEU A 30 19.52 -7.09 17.63
N PRO A 31 19.96 -7.21 18.89
CA PRO A 31 19.12 -7.72 19.97
C PRO A 31 17.92 -6.82 20.27
N GLY A 32 16.71 -7.39 20.25
CA GLY A 32 15.48 -6.64 20.44
C GLY A 32 15.39 -5.89 21.78
N ALA A 33 15.83 -6.50 22.88
CA ALA A 33 15.82 -5.87 24.20
C ALA A 33 16.70 -4.61 24.27
N LEU A 34 17.87 -4.64 23.62
CA LEU A 34 18.77 -3.49 23.54
C LEU A 34 18.19 -2.37 22.67
N LEU A 35 17.54 -2.72 21.55
CA LEU A 35 16.88 -1.74 20.70
C LEU A 35 15.71 -1.07 21.44
N ARG A 36 14.89 -1.86 22.15
CA ARG A 36 13.77 -1.34 22.93
C ARG A 36 14.22 -0.39 24.04
N SER A 37 15.28 -0.73 24.78
CA SER A 37 15.80 0.17 25.84
C SER A 37 16.36 1.48 25.30
N LYS A 38 16.70 1.53 24.01
CA LYS A 38 17.15 2.74 23.29
C LYS A 38 16.04 3.42 22.47
N GLY A 39 14.79 2.92 22.53
CA GLY A 39 13.69 3.47 21.74
C GLY A 39 13.86 3.32 20.23
N LEU A 40 14.45 2.20 19.78
CA LEU A 40 14.65 1.87 18.37
C LEU A 40 13.76 0.69 17.97
N ASN A 41 13.03 0.82 16.87
CA ASN A 41 12.24 -0.26 16.27
C ASN A 41 13.00 -0.87 15.09
N ARG A 42 12.99 -2.20 14.96
CA ARG A 42 13.68 -2.92 13.89
C ARG A 42 12.69 -3.45 12.85
N ILE A 43 12.96 -3.15 11.58
CA ILE A 43 12.24 -3.68 10.41
C ILE A 43 13.24 -4.44 9.56
N GLY A 44 13.37 -5.75 9.76
CA GLY A 44 14.42 -6.55 9.10
C GLY A 44 15.82 -6.07 9.51
N ASN A 45 16.55 -5.49 8.57
CA ASN A 45 17.85 -4.84 8.75
C ASN A 45 17.78 -3.30 8.71
N LEU A 46 16.60 -2.72 8.96
CA LEU A 46 16.39 -1.28 9.08
C LEU A 46 16.03 -0.92 10.52
N LEU A 47 16.30 0.33 10.90
CA LEU A 47 15.99 0.89 12.22
C LEU A 47 15.19 2.19 12.07
N VAL A 48 14.10 2.28 12.83
CA VAL A 48 13.23 3.45 12.92
C VAL A 48 13.19 3.93 14.38
N PRO A 49 13.74 5.12 14.71
CA PRO A 49 13.63 5.69 16.05
C PRO A 49 12.18 5.96 16.45
N ASN A 50 11.83 5.73 17.73
CA ASN A 50 10.50 6.05 18.26
C ASN A 50 10.09 7.51 18.05
N ASP A 51 11.06 8.43 18.09
CA ASP A 51 10.85 9.87 17.83
C ASP A 51 10.18 10.13 16.47
N ASN A 52 10.41 9.27 15.48
CA ASN A 52 9.75 9.36 14.18
C ASN A 52 8.21 9.22 14.33
N TYR A 53 7.75 8.29 15.15
CA TYR A 53 6.32 8.08 15.41
C TYR A 53 5.72 9.18 16.31
N CYS A 54 6.52 9.77 17.21
CA CYS A 54 6.08 10.97 17.95
C CYS A 54 5.89 12.18 17.02
N LYS A 55 6.78 12.37 16.04
CA LYS A 55 6.61 13.40 14.99
C LYS A 55 5.38 13.13 14.14
N PHE A 56 5.14 11.86 13.79
CA PHE A 56 3.96 11.45 13.06
C PHE A 56 2.65 11.74 13.82
N GLU A 57 2.60 11.41 15.12
CA GLU A 57 1.48 11.77 16.00
C GLU A 57 1.19 13.27 15.94
N ASN A 58 2.21 14.10 16.17
CA ASN A 58 2.07 15.57 16.17
C ASN A 58 1.56 16.10 14.82
N TRP A 59 1.95 15.46 13.72
CA TRP A 59 1.53 15.86 12.37
C TRP A 59 0.10 15.40 12.05
N ILE A 60 -0.27 14.16 12.38
CA ILE A 60 -1.54 13.57 11.93
C ILE A 60 -2.73 13.91 12.82
N MET A 61 -2.53 14.12 14.12
CA MET A 61 -3.63 14.35 15.06
C MET A 61 -4.50 15.57 14.70
N PRO A 62 -3.93 16.75 14.34
CA PRO A 62 -4.73 17.89 13.88
C PRO A 62 -5.51 17.61 12.58
N LEU A 63 -5.01 16.71 11.73
CA LEU A 63 -5.71 16.32 10.50
C LEU A 63 -6.93 15.45 10.81
N PHE A 64 -6.84 14.56 11.81
CA PHE A 64 -8.00 13.80 12.25
C PHE A 64 -9.08 14.67 12.89
N ASP A 65 -8.70 15.72 13.62
CA ASP A 65 -9.66 16.71 14.13
C ASP A 65 -10.42 17.39 12.97
N GLN A 66 -9.70 17.82 11.92
CA GLN A 66 -10.31 18.40 10.72
C GLN A 66 -11.21 17.39 10.00
N MET A 67 -10.73 16.17 9.80
CA MET A 67 -11.50 15.10 9.15
C MET A 67 -12.79 14.78 9.92
N LEU A 68 -12.77 14.79 11.25
CA LEU A 68 -13.97 14.59 12.07
C LEU A 68 -14.99 15.71 11.86
N GLN A 69 -14.54 16.97 11.82
CA GLN A 69 -15.41 18.13 11.55
C GLN A 69 -16.01 18.06 10.14
N GLU A 70 -15.20 17.79 9.13
CA GLU A 70 -15.63 17.60 7.73
C GLU A 70 -16.60 16.42 7.59
N GLN A 71 -16.42 15.34 8.38
CA GLN A 71 -17.32 14.19 8.33
C GLN A 71 -18.73 14.52 8.81
N SER A 72 -18.85 15.39 9.81
CA SER A 72 -20.14 15.80 10.37
C SER A 72 -20.99 16.64 9.40
N THR A 73 -20.35 17.21 8.39
CA THR A 73 -20.96 18.18 7.48
C THR A 73 -21.08 17.67 6.05
N GLU A 74 -20.13 16.87 5.57
CA GLU A 74 -19.97 16.71 4.12
C GLU A 74 -19.81 15.28 3.61
N ASN A 75 -19.20 14.32 4.32
CA ASN A 75 -18.98 12.97 3.76
C ASN A 75 -18.52 11.90 4.76
N VAL A 76 -18.70 10.62 4.42
CA VAL A 76 -18.05 9.49 5.10
C VAL A 76 -16.65 9.25 4.53
N TRP A 77 -15.65 9.10 5.40
CA TRP A 77 -14.28 8.77 5.00
C TRP A 77 -14.17 7.31 4.59
N THR A 78 -13.28 7.03 3.63
CA THR A 78 -12.86 5.67 3.26
C THR A 78 -11.34 5.64 3.30
N PRO A 79 -10.68 4.46 3.39
CA PRO A 79 -9.23 4.41 3.41
C PRO A 79 -8.58 5.18 2.25
N SER A 80 -9.06 5.01 1.01
CA SER A 80 -8.51 5.77 -0.13
C SER A 80 -8.67 7.29 -0.01
N LYS A 81 -9.82 7.78 0.50
CA LYS A 81 -10.02 9.23 0.75
C LYS A 81 -9.07 9.75 1.85
N VAL A 82 -8.89 8.98 2.92
CA VAL A 82 -7.93 9.33 3.99
C VAL A 82 -6.53 9.41 3.41
N ILE A 83 -6.09 8.39 2.66
CA ILE A 83 -4.74 8.34 2.09
C ILE A 83 -4.51 9.49 1.10
N ALA A 84 -5.51 9.82 0.26
CA ALA A 84 -5.44 10.96 -0.65
C ALA A 84 -5.33 12.30 0.12
N ARG A 85 -6.07 12.46 1.23
CA ARG A 85 -5.93 13.62 2.12
C ARG A 85 -4.52 13.69 2.70
N LEU A 86 -3.99 12.59 3.23
CA LEU A 86 -2.64 12.57 3.81
C LEU A 86 -1.55 12.87 2.76
N GLY A 87 -1.68 12.34 1.53
CA GLY A 87 -0.79 12.68 0.42
C GLY A 87 -0.86 14.15 -0.01
N LYS A 88 -2.03 14.79 0.10
CA LYS A 88 -2.17 16.23 -0.08
C LYS A 88 -1.45 17.03 1.02
N GLU A 89 -1.69 16.66 2.28
CA GLU A 89 -1.21 17.42 3.44
C GLU A 89 0.29 17.25 3.70
N ILE A 90 0.89 16.12 3.33
CA ILE A 90 2.34 15.92 3.49
C ILE A 90 3.12 16.88 2.57
N ASN A 91 2.56 17.19 1.39
CA ASN A 91 3.06 18.18 0.44
C ASN A 91 4.58 18.11 0.18
N ASP A 92 5.12 16.89 0.10
CA ASP A 92 6.55 16.60 -0.07
C ASP A 92 6.75 15.73 -1.33
N GLU A 93 7.57 16.20 -2.27
CA GLU A 93 7.84 15.49 -3.54
C GLU A 93 8.62 14.18 -3.36
N SER A 94 9.19 13.90 -2.19
CA SER A 94 9.80 12.62 -1.87
C SER A 94 8.79 11.52 -1.52
N SER A 95 7.56 11.89 -1.16
CA SER A 95 6.46 10.96 -0.85
C SER A 95 5.83 10.42 -2.13
N TYR A 96 5.65 9.09 -2.21
CA TYR A 96 4.88 8.52 -3.32
C TYR A 96 3.38 8.83 -3.18
N LEU A 97 2.88 9.03 -1.96
CA LEU A 97 1.49 9.40 -1.69
C LEU A 97 1.16 10.82 -2.15
N TYR A 98 2.12 11.75 -2.03
CA TYR A 98 2.03 13.07 -2.65
C TYR A 98 1.81 12.96 -4.17
N TRP A 99 2.64 12.14 -4.84
CA TRP A 99 2.50 11.93 -6.28
C TRP A 99 1.23 11.19 -6.66
N ALA A 100 0.77 10.25 -5.83
CA ALA A 100 -0.49 9.57 -6.02
C ALA A 100 -1.66 10.57 -5.98
N TYR A 101 -1.69 11.45 -4.98
CA TYR A 101 -2.67 12.55 -4.89
C TYR A 101 -2.58 13.48 -6.10
N LYS A 102 -1.40 14.00 -6.44
CA LYS A 102 -1.20 14.95 -7.55
C LYS A 102 -1.63 14.40 -8.92
N ASN A 103 -1.51 13.09 -9.11
CA ASN A 103 -1.86 12.42 -10.37
C ASN A 103 -3.23 11.73 -10.33
N ASN A 104 -4.04 11.94 -9.28
CA ASN A 104 -5.33 11.28 -9.09
C ASN A 104 -5.25 9.74 -9.18
N ILE A 105 -4.20 9.15 -8.60
CA ILE A 105 -4.02 7.69 -8.51
C ILE A 105 -4.58 7.24 -7.15
N PRO A 106 -5.69 6.48 -7.11
CA PRO A 106 -6.22 5.97 -5.85
C PRO A 106 -5.27 4.94 -5.22
N VAL A 107 -5.15 5.03 -3.89
CA VAL A 107 -4.40 4.09 -3.06
C VAL A 107 -5.39 3.41 -2.13
N TYR A 108 -5.53 2.09 -2.24
CA TYR A 108 -6.44 1.30 -1.41
C TYR A 108 -5.68 0.57 -0.30
N CYS A 109 -6.25 0.59 0.90
CA CYS A 109 -5.75 -0.15 2.06
C CYS A 109 -6.94 -0.56 2.97
N PRO A 110 -7.59 -1.70 2.70
CA PRO A 110 -8.70 -2.19 3.52
C PRO A 110 -8.39 -2.30 5.02
N ALA A 111 -7.15 -2.70 5.37
CA ALA A 111 -6.68 -2.80 6.74
C ALA A 111 -5.90 -1.54 7.16
N LEU A 112 -6.50 -0.36 6.95
CA LEU A 112 -5.84 0.93 7.25
C LEU A 112 -5.47 1.09 8.74
N THR A 113 -6.17 0.38 9.63
CA THR A 113 -5.95 0.43 11.08
C THR A 113 -4.83 -0.48 11.58
N ASP A 114 -4.17 -1.25 10.71
CA ASP A 114 -3.15 -2.24 11.09
C ASP A 114 -1.73 -1.63 11.07
N GLY A 115 -1.48 -0.63 11.93
CA GLY A 115 -0.20 0.09 11.99
C GLY A 115 -0.24 1.30 12.92
N SER A 116 0.83 2.11 12.90
CA SER A 116 0.91 3.36 13.66
C SER A 116 -0.24 4.31 13.36
N LEU A 117 -0.73 4.35 12.12
CA LEU A 117 -1.90 5.14 11.76
C LEU A 117 -3.16 4.67 12.51
N GLY A 118 -3.30 3.36 12.74
CA GLY A 118 -4.33 2.78 13.60
C GLY A 118 -4.19 3.19 15.07
N ASP A 119 -2.97 3.20 15.60
CA ASP A 119 -2.69 3.69 16.96
C ASP A 119 -3.12 5.16 17.12
N MET A 120 -2.84 6.00 16.11
CA MET A 120 -3.23 7.41 16.11
C MET A 120 -4.75 7.58 16.02
N LEU A 121 -5.42 6.77 15.20
CA LEU A 121 -6.89 6.74 15.14
C LEU A 121 -7.50 6.32 16.48
N PHE A 122 -6.91 5.34 17.17
CA PHE A 122 -7.34 4.94 18.51
C PHE A 122 -7.18 6.08 19.52
N CYS A 123 -5.99 6.67 19.60
CA CYS A 123 -5.71 7.80 20.50
C CYS A 123 -6.64 8.99 20.22
N HIS A 124 -6.89 9.30 18.95
CA HIS A 124 -7.84 10.32 18.55
C HIS A 124 -9.26 9.96 18.97
N ALA A 125 -9.74 8.74 18.73
CA ALA A 125 -11.10 8.33 19.09
C ALA A 125 -11.38 8.37 20.60
N VAL A 126 -10.36 8.16 21.45
CA VAL A 126 -10.47 8.33 22.90
C VAL A 126 -10.68 9.79 23.29
N ARG A 127 -10.08 10.75 22.57
CA ARG A 127 -10.19 12.19 22.85
C ARG A 127 -11.41 12.83 22.17
N ASN A 128 -11.59 12.53 20.90
CA ASN A 128 -12.58 13.08 19.97
C ASN A 128 -13.30 11.92 19.24
N PRO A 129 -14.30 11.29 19.88
CA PRO A 129 -14.99 10.13 19.30
C PRO A 129 -15.83 10.54 18.09
N GLY A 130 -16.00 9.60 17.14
CA GLY A 130 -16.97 9.73 16.04
C GLY A 130 -16.41 9.67 14.63
N LEU A 131 -15.08 9.63 14.45
CA LEU A 131 -14.48 9.47 13.11
C LEU A 131 -14.76 8.05 12.58
N ILE A 132 -15.35 7.95 11.39
CA ILE A 132 -15.78 6.70 10.76
C ILE A 132 -15.06 6.54 9.42
N ILE A 133 -14.38 5.41 9.26
CA ILE A 133 -13.71 5.05 8.01
C ILE A 133 -14.39 3.81 7.45
N ASP A 134 -15.15 3.98 6.37
CA ASP A 134 -15.94 2.94 5.74
C ASP A 134 -15.16 2.19 4.66
N ILE A 135 -14.89 0.92 4.93
CA ILE A 135 -14.22 0.00 4.00
C ILE A 135 -15.15 -0.52 2.90
N VAL A 136 -16.48 -0.47 3.10
CA VAL A 136 -17.48 -0.96 2.13
C VAL A 136 -17.57 -0.04 0.92
N GLN A 137 -17.57 1.27 1.14
CA GLN A 137 -17.43 2.23 0.04
C GLN A 137 -16.11 2.03 -0.71
N ASP A 138 -15.01 1.75 -0.01
CA ASP A 138 -13.69 1.61 -0.62
C ASP A 138 -13.58 0.36 -1.51
N ILE A 139 -14.11 -0.79 -1.08
CA ILE A 139 -14.11 -2.01 -1.91
C ILE A 139 -14.99 -1.83 -3.16
N ARG A 140 -16.08 -1.04 -3.09
CA ARG A 140 -16.88 -0.71 -4.28
C ARG A 140 -16.08 0.11 -5.29
N LEU A 141 -15.29 1.08 -4.81
CA LEU A 141 -14.39 1.87 -5.66
C LEU A 141 -13.33 0.97 -6.30
N MET A 142 -12.61 0.18 -5.49
CA MET A 142 -11.56 -0.72 -5.98
C MET A 142 -12.08 -1.73 -7.03
N ASN A 143 -13.21 -2.38 -6.78
CA ASN A 143 -13.80 -3.28 -7.77
C ASN A 143 -14.27 -2.51 -9.02
N GLY A 144 -14.76 -1.28 -8.84
CA GLY A 144 -15.12 -0.36 -9.92
C GLY A 144 -13.95 -0.06 -10.86
N GLU A 145 -12.73 0.12 -10.35
CA GLU A 145 -11.53 0.34 -11.17
C GLU A 145 -11.32 -0.79 -12.19
N ALA A 146 -11.47 -2.04 -11.74
CA ALA A 146 -11.32 -3.21 -12.61
C ALA A 146 -12.49 -3.35 -13.60
N ILE A 147 -13.73 -3.20 -13.14
CA ILE A 147 -14.93 -3.35 -13.99
C ILE A 147 -14.93 -2.30 -15.11
N HIS A 148 -14.69 -1.03 -14.77
CA HIS A 148 -14.69 0.09 -15.71
C HIS A 148 -13.43 0.16 -16.58
N ALA A 149 -12.44 -0.71 -16.37
CA ALA A 149 -11.31 -0.83 -17.28
C ALA A 149 -11.75 -1.31 -18.67
N THR A 150 -12.82 -2.10 -18.79
CA THR A 150 -13.35 -2.61 -20.06
C THR A 150 -13.76 -1.46 -21.01
N PRO A 151 -13.34 -1.47 -22.30
CA PRO A 151 -12.71 -2.55 -23.07
C PRO A 151 -11.17 -2.61 -23.00
N ARG A 152 -10.52 -1.76 -22.19
CA ARG A 152 -9.07 -1.81 -21.98
C ARG A 152 -8.68 -3.07 -21.21
N LYS A 153 -7.39 -3.41 -21.32
CA LYS A 153 -6.77 -4.51 -20.58
C LYS A 153 -6.33 -4.05 -19.20
N THR A 154 -6.30 -4.97 -18.23
CA THR A 154 -5.68 -4.73 -16.93
C THR A 154 -4.39 -5.55 -16.81
N GLY A 155 -3.38 -4.95 -16.18
CA GLY A 155 -2.14 -5.62 -15.82
C GLY A 155 -1.88 -5.43 -14.33
N ILE A 156 -1.47 -6.50 -13.65
CA ILE A 156 -1.11 -6.45 -12.23
C ILE A 156 0.40 -6.69 -12.05
N ILE A 157 1.04 -5.84 -11.25
CA ILE A 157 2.42 -6.03 -10.79
C ILE A 157 2.35 -6.10 -9.26
N VAL A 158 2.65 -7.27 -8.71
CA VAL A 158 2.54 -7.53 -7.28
C VAL A 158 3.94 -7.75 -6.71
N LEU A 159 4.33 -6.90 -5.76
CA LEU A 159 5.57 -7.03 -5.01
C LEU A 159 5.21 -7.55 -3.60
N GLY A 160 5.59 -8.78 -3.29
CA GLY A 160 5.19 -9.46 -2.05
C GLY A 160 3.90 -10.27 -2.18
N GLY A 161 3.15 -10.36 -1.08
CA GLY A 161 1.95 -11.21 -0.95
C GLY A 161 0.87 -10.54 -0.08
N GLY A 162 0.14 -11.36 0.67
CA GLY A 162 -0.82 -10.90 1.68
C GLY A 162 -2.01 -10.12 1.10
N LEU A 163 -2.52 -9.20 1.92
CA LEU A 163 -3.72 -8.43 1.61
C LEU A 163 -3.63 -7.66 0.28
N PRO A 164 -2.53 -6.95 -0.06
CA PRO A 164 -2.42 -6.26 -1.35
C PRO A 164 -2.52 -7.20 -2.55
N LYS A 165 -1.85 -8.36 -2.52
CA LYS A 165 -1.94 -9.38 -3.57
C LYS A 165 -3.38 -9.85 -3.73
N HIS A 166 -4.00 -10.29 -2.65
CA HIS A 166 -5.35 -10.86 -2.73
C HIS A 166 -6.36 -9.81 -3.20
N HIS A 167 -6.31 -8.59 -2.67
CA HIS A 167 -7.28 -7.54 -2.95
C HIS A 167 -7.24 -7.09 -4.42
N ILE A 168 -6.06 -6.89 -5.01
CA ILE A 168 -5.95 -6.50 -6.43
C ILE A 168 -6.35 -7.64 -7.39
N CYS A 169 -6.06 -8.89 -7.03
CA CYS A 169 -6.50 -10.05 -7.80
C CYS A 169 -8.03 -10.23 -7.72
N ASN A 170 -8.61 -10.04 -6.54
CA ASN A 170 -10.05 -10.17 -6.33
C ASN A 170 -10.85 -9.10 -7.10
N ALA A 171 -10.36 -7.86 -7.18
CA ALA A 171 -10.97 -6.85 -8.03
C ALA A 171 -11.01 -7.27 -9.52
N ASN A 172 -9.92 -7.86 -10.01
CA ASN A 172 -9.84 -8.35 -11.39
C ASN A 172 -10.73 -9.57 -11.67
N MET A 173 -11.13 -10.32 -10.66
CA MET A 173 -12.13 -11.40 -10.82
C MET A 173 -13.45 -10.88 -11.40
N PHE A 174 -13.89 -9.68 -11.02
CA PHE A 174 -15.13 -9.06 -11.50
C PHE A 174 -15.13 -8.68 -12.99
N ARG A 175 -13.97 -8.76 -13.66
CA ARG A 175 -13.83 -8.60 -15.12
C ARG A 175 -13.36 -9.88 -15.81
N ASN A 176 -13.56 -11.04 -15.17
CA ASN A 176 -13.09 -12.36 -15.60
C ASN A 176 -11.55 -12.44 -15.73
N GLY A 177 -10.84 -11.76 -14.85
CA GLY A 177 -9.41 -11.89 -14.63
C GLY A 177 -8.55 -10.81 -15.29
N ALA A 178 -7.35 -10.62 -14.77
CA ALA A 178 -6.34 -9.73 -15.35
C ALA A 178 -5.78 -10.28 -16.69
N ASP A 179 -5.44 -9.39 -17.62
CA ASP A 179 -4.87 -9.77 -18.92
C ASP A 179 -3.36 -10.03 -18.84
N TYR A 180 -2.68 -9.38 -17.88
CA TYR A 180 -1.24 -9.55 -17.61
C TYR A 180 -1.00 -9.61 -16.10
N ALA A 181 -0.07 -10.45 -15.65
CA ALA A 181 0.28 -10.55 -14.24
C ALA A 181 1.78 -10.84 -14.06
N VAL A 182 2.42 -10.07 -13.17
CA VAL A 182 3.80 -10.27 -12.73
C VAL A 182 3.82 -10.26 -11.21
N TYR A 183 4.27 -11.36 -10.61
CA TYR A 183 4.50 -11.48 -9.17
C TYR A 183 5.99 -11.51 -8.88
N ILE A 184 6.45 -10.72 -7.91
CA ILE A 184 7.81 -10.78 -7.36
C ILE A 184 7.67 -10.97 -5.86
N ASN A 185 7.93 -12.19 -5.37
CA ASN A 185 7.83 -12.48 -3.94
C ASN A 185 8.71 -13.68 -3.55
N THR A 186 8.84 -13.90 -2.24
CA THR A 186 9.67 -14.95 -1.65
C THR A 186 8.86 -16.14 -1.10
N ALA A 187 7.53 -16.03 -1.11
CA ALA A 187 6.62 -17.00 -0.52
C ALA A 187 6.48 -18.28 -1.36
N GLN A 188 6.25 -19.40 -0.67
CA GLN A 188 6.27 -20.75 -1.23
C GLN A 188 4.88 -21.38 -1.13
N GLU A 189 4.54 -22.25 -2.07
CA GLU A 189 3.19 -22.81 -2.21
C GLU A 189 2.83 -23.92 -1.21
N PHE A 190 3.83 -24.58 -0.61
CA PHE A 190 3.63 -25.81 0.18
C PHE A 190 2.78 -25.62 1.46
N ASP A 191 2.66 -24.38 1.95
CA ASP A 191 1.86 -24.04 3.14
C ASP A 191 0.40 -23.71 2.82
N GLY A 192 0.02 -23.72 1.53
CA GLY A 192 -1.33 -23.40 1.07
C GLY A 192 -1.72 -21.93 1.24
N SER A 193 -0.75 -21.03 1.42
CA SER A 193 -1.01 -19.59 1.57
C SER A 193 -1.30 -18.91 0.23
N ASP A 194 -2.24 -17.95 0.23
CA ASP A 194 -2.45 -17.07 -0.95
C ASP A 194 -1.14 -16.34 -1.30
N SER A 195 -0.35 -15.92 -0.32
CA SER A 195 0.94 -15.27 -0.55
C SER A 195 1.89 -16.13 -1.40
N GLY A 196 1.95 -17.44 -1.12
CA GLY A 196 2.82 -18.40 -1.77
C GLY A 196 2.29 -18.97 -3.08
N ALA A 197 0.98 -18.90 -3.31
CA ALA A 197 0.30 -19.47 -4.47
C ALA A 197 0.96 -19.09 -5.82
N HIS A 198 1.09 -20.08 -6.69
CA HIS A 198 1.51 -19.88 -8.08
C HIS A 198 0.43 -19.06 -8.84
N PRO A 199 0.77 -18.21 -9.83
CA PRO A 199 -0.24 -17.47 -10.58
C PRO A 199 -1.31 -18.34 -11.25
N ASP A 200 -0.98 -19.59 -11.56
CA ASP A 200 -1.92 -20.58 -12.11
C ASP A 200 -3.08 -20.90 -11.16
N GLU A 201 -2.84 -20.85 -9.84
CA GLU A 201 -3.94 -20.96 -8.87
C GLU A 201 -4.93 -19.81 -9.05
N ALA A 202 -4.45 -18.57 -9.24
CA ALA A 202 -5.33 -17.42 -9.49
C ALA A 202 -6.10 -17.51 -10.82
N VAL A 203 -5.62 -18.30 -11.80
CA VAL A 203 -6.37 -18.62 -13.03
C VAL A 203 -7.60 -19.47 -12.70
N SER A 204 -7.47 -20.46 -11.80
CA SER A 204 -8.59 -21.33 -11.38
C SER A 204 -9.77 -20.54 -10.78
N TRP A 205 -9.47 -19.42 -10.11
CA TRP A 205 -10.47 -18.51 -9.52
C TRP A 205 -11.02 -17.47 -10.51
N GLY A 206 -10.50 -17.42 -11.74
CA GLY A 206 -10.82 -16.35 -12.68
C GLY A 206 -10.27 -14.98 -12.28
N LYS A 207 -9.32 -14.91 -11.34
CA LYS A 207 -8.62 -13.67 -10.95
C LYS A 207 -7.57 -13.27 -12.00
N ILE A 208 -7.05 -14.25 -12.73
CA ILE A 208 -6.23 -14.08 -13.94
C ILE A 208 -6.92 -14.81 -15.11
N LYS A 209 -6.86 -14.25 -16.32
CA LYS A 209 -7.43 -14.91 -17.51
C LYS A 209 -6.67 -16.17 -17.86
N GLY A 210 -7.38 -17.22 -18.30
CA GLY A 210 -6.75 -18.44 -18.82
C GLY A 210 -5.90 -18.23 -20.09
N SER A 211 -6.10 -17.13 -20.81
CA SER A 211 -5.26 -16.74 -21.96
C SER A 211 -4.05 -15.87 -21.59
N ALA A 212 -3.92 -15.46 -20.34
CA ALA A 212 -2.78 -14.67 -19.88
C ALA A 212 -1.50 -15.52 -19.83
N LYS A 213 -0.35 -14.85 -19.84
CA LYS A 213 0.96 -15.47 -19.62
C LYS A 213 1.55 -14.92 -18.31
N PRO A 214 1.05 -15.35 -17.14
CA PRO A 214 1.49 -14.80 -15.88
C PRO A 214 2.91 -15.25 -15.54
N VAL A 215 3.66 -14.40 -14.84
CA VAL A 215 5.05 -14.68 -14.43
C VAL A 215 5.19 -14.50 -12.92
N LYS A 216 5.84 -15.45 -12.25
CA LYS A 216 6.28 -15.33 -10.86
C LYS A 216 7.81 -15.37 -10.80
N VAL A 217 8.41 -14.37 -10.18
CA VAL A 217 9.85 -14.28 -9.90
C VAL A 217 10.04 -14.53 -8.41
N HIS A 218 10.68 -15.65 -8.06
CA HIS A 218 11.02 -15.99 -6.68
C HIS A 218 12.27 -15.21 -6.26
N CYS A 219 12.09 -13.98 -5.79
CA CYS A 219 13.17 -13.08 -5.41
C CYS A 219 12.70 -12.01 -4.42
N ASP A 220 13.63 -11.46 -3.65
CA ASP A 220 13.40 -10.24 -2.88
C ASP A 220 13.15 -9.06 -3.84
N ALA A 221 12.05 -8.34 -3.63
CA ALA A 221 11.66 -7.21 -4.47
C ALA A 221 12.71 -6.08 -4.46
N SER A 222 13.46 -5.90 -3.37
CA SER A 222 14.54 -4.91 -3.29
C SER A 222 15.67 -5.17 -4.29
N ILE A 223 15.82 -6.42 -4.76
CA ILE A 223 16.80 -6.81 -5.78
C ILE A 223 16.16 -6.74 -7.17
N ALA A 224 15.02 -7.41 -7.36
CA ALA A 224 14.44 -7.61 -8.69
C ALA A 224 13.72 -6.36 -9.23
N PHE A 225 13.04 -5.60 -8.37
CA PHE A 225 12.17 -4.51 -8.82
C PHE A 225 12.95 -3.33 -9.43
N PRO A 226 14.09 -2.86 -8.88
CA PRO A 226 14.89 -1.82 -9.52
C PRO A 226 15.33 -2.20 -10.94
N LEU A 227 15.72 -3.46 -11.16
CA LEU A 227 16.12 -3.97 -12.47
C LEU A 227 14.93 -4.02 -13.44
N LEU A 228 13.76 -4.46 -12.97
CA LEU A 228 12.53 -4.43 -13.74
C LEU A 228 12.19 -3.00 -14.19
N VAL A 229 12.23 -2.04 -13.27
CA VAL A 229 11.94 -0.62 -13.56
C VAL A 229 12.92 -0.07 -14.60
N ALA A 230 14.22 -0.36 -14.47
CA ALA A 230 15.25 0.05 -15.42
C ALA A 230 14.97 -0.48 -16.85
N ALA A 231 14.59 -1.76 -16.96
CA ALA A 231 14.34 -2.40 -18.25
C ALA A 231 12.97 -2.04 -18.88
N THR A 232 12.03 -1.51 -18.10
CA THR A 232 10.63 -1.28 -18.53
C THR A 232 10.20 0.19 -18.42
N PHE A 233 9.75 0.62 -17.24
CA PHE A 233 9.20 1.95 -16.99
C PHE A 233 10.19 3.08 -17.32
N ALA A 234 11.44 2.97 -16.84
CA ALA A 234 12.47 3.99 -17.08
C ALA A 234 12.80 4.11 -18.57
N ARG A 235 12.94 2.98 -19.27
CA ARG A 235 13.19 2.94 -20.71
C ARG A 235 12.10 3.67 -21.50
N LYS A 236 10.83 3.52 -21.11
CA LYS A 236 9.71 4.22 -21.75
C LYS A 236 9.82 5.74 -21.58
N VAL A 237 10.22 6.23 -20.40
CA VAL A 237 10.43 7.68 -20.19
C VAL A 237 11.57 8.20 -21.02
N HIS A 238 12.71 7.51 -21.01
CA HIS A 238 13.88 7.96 -21.76
C HIS A 238 13.63 8.00 -23.27
N ASN A 239 12.84 7.06 -23.81
CA ASN A 239 12.48 7.06 -25.22
C ASN A 239 11.37 8.07 -25.59
N SER A 240 10.66 8.64 -24.60
CA SER A 240 9.59 9.62 -24.82
C SER A 240 10.06 11.07 -24.64
N LYS A 241 11.32 11.28 -24.25
CA LYS A 241 12.01 12.57 -24.21
C LYS A 241 12.91 12.69 -25.42
#